data_AF-A0A8J5TP10-F1
#
_entry.id   AF-A0A8J5TP10-F1
#
_cell.length_a   1.000
_cell.length_b   1.000
_cell.length_c   1.000
_cell.angle_alpha   90.00
_cell.angle_beta   90.00
_cell.angle_gamma   90.00
#
_symmetry.space_group_name_H-M   'P 1'
#
loop_
_entity.id
_entity.type
_entity.pdbx_description
1 polymer ?
#
loop_
_entity_poly.entity_id
_entity_poly.type
_entity_poly.pdbx_seq_one_letter_code
_entity_poly.pdbx_strand_id
1 'polypeptide(L)'
;MNRLHLPKAELAWSEEDSLDPPAENRDTPLWCWNTKLERSRLLRQIDQLAEMGMGGFHIYSRVGLDTPYIYAEFIDYVKALVGAAKAKGLLACLYDEDKWPSGAAGGLVVADNPEYKAVHLLYTKQQYGSSKLPP
;
A
#
# COMPACT_ATOMS: atom_id res chain seq x y z
N MET A 1 16.30 27.40 -19.75
CA MET A 1 16.06 25.99 -20.09
C MET A 1 14.81 25.53 -19.36
N ASN A 2 13.70 25.34 -20.06
CA ASN A 2 12.44 24.93 -19.45
C ASN A 2 12.46 23.40 -19.25
N ARG A 3 12.72 22.96 -18.01
CA ARG A 3 13.06 21.56 -17.64
C ARG A 3 11.83 20.72 -17.28
N LEU A 4 10.71 20.91 -17.98
CA LEU A 4 9.51 20.09 -17.86
C LEU A 4 9.13 19.55 -19.24
N HIS A 5 9.99 18.70 -19.81
CA HIS A 5 9.57 17.77 -20.84
C HIS A 5 8.95 16.59 -20.10
N LEU A 6 7.63 16.66 -19.86
CA LEU A 6 6.90 15.47 -19.45
C LEU A 6 7.03 14.44 -20.58
N PRO A 7 7.28 13.17 -20.27
CA PRO A 7 7.32 12.13 -21.30
C PRO A 7 6.00 12.18 -22.08
N LYS A 8 6.10 12.31 -23.40
CA LYS A 8 4.94 12.10 -24.27
C LYS A 8 4.65 10.60 -24.27
N ALA A 9 3.38 10.23 -24.27
CA ALA A 9 2.99 8.84 -24.47
C ALA A 9 3.68 8.30 -25.72
N GLU A 10 4.37 7.17 -25.59
CA GLU A 10 5.08 6.52 -26.70
C GLU A 10 4.09 5.88 -27.70
N LEU A 11 2.86 5.61 -27.24
CA LEU A 11 1.79 5.01 -28.02
C LEU A 11 0.80 6.07 -28.51
N ALA A 12 0.35 5.92 -29.75
CA ALA A 12 -0.72 6.73 -30.32
C ALA A 12 -2.06 6.30 -29.72
N TRP A 13 -2.87 7.27 -29.29
CA TRP A 13 -4.21 7.04 -28.75
C TRP A 13 -5.18 6.60 -29.85
N SER A 14 -6.06 5.64 -29.56
CA SER A 14 -7.17 5.22 -30.44
C SER A 14 -8.54 5.34 -29.74
N GLU A 15 -9.62 5.44 -30.51
CA GLU A 15 -10.99 5.43 -29.96
C GLU A 15 -11.37 4.08 -29.34
N GLU A 16 -10.79 2.97 -29.83
CA GLU A 16 -11.01 1.64 -29.26
C GLU A 16 -10.44 1.53 -27.83
N ASP A 17 -9.24 2.09 -27.59
CA ASP A 17 -8.63 2.16 -26.25
C ASP A 17 -9.48 2.98 -25.26
N SER A 18 -10.33 3.89 -25.76
CA SER A 18 -11.22 4.68 -24.91
C SER A 18 -12.46 3.91 -24.47
N LEU A 19 -12.90 2.90 -25.24
CA LEU A 19 -14.10 2.12 -24.94
C LEU A 19 -13.80 0.93 -24.03
N ASP A 20 -12.61 0.34 -24.18
CA ASP A 20 -12.14 -0.77 -23.35
C ASP A 20 -10.65 -0.58 -22.96
N PRO A 21 -10.34 0.37 -22.08
CA PRO A 21 -8.95 0.67 -21.73
C PRO A 21 -8.26 -0.52 -21.07
N PRO A 22 -6.93 -0.70 -21.28
CA PRO A 22 -6.17 -1.74 -20.59
C PRO A 22 -6.16 -1.51 -19.07
N ALA A 23 -5.84 -2.55 -18.30
CA ALA A 23 -5.83 -2.52 -16.83
C ALA A 23 -4.99 -1.38 -16.24
N GLU A 24 -3.87 -1.02 -16.88
CA GLU A 24 -2.98 0.07 -16.46
C GLU A 24 -3.61 1.48 -16.60
N ASN A 25 -4.67 1.59 -17.40
CA ASN A 25 -5.43 2.83 -17.61
C ASN A 25 -6.76 2.85 -16.84
N ARG A 26 -7.04 1.82 -16.04
CA ARG A 26 -8.26 1.72 -15.22
C ARG A 26 -7.96 2.01 -13.76
N ASP A 27 -9.00 2.39 -13.02
CA ASP A 27 -8.87 2.70 -11.60
C ASP A 27 -8.42 1.49 -10.78
N THR A 28 -7.61 1.74 -9.76
CA THR A 28 -7.02 0.74 -8.86
C THR A 28 -7.22 1.15 -7.39
N PRO A 29 -8.36 0.81 -6.76
CA PRO A 29 -8.72 1.33 -5.44
C PRO A 29 -7.76 0.88 -4.32
N LEU A 30 -7.64 1.71 -3.29
CA LEU A 30 -7.05 1.31 -2.01
C LEU A 30 -7.98 0.36 -1.28
N TRP A 31 -7.62 -0.92 -1.28
CA TRP A 31 -8.37 -1.97 -0.62
C TRP A 31 -7.90 -2.14 0.82
N CYS A 32 -8.65 -1.52 1.71
CA CYS A 32 -8.39 -1.48 3.13
C CYS A 32 -8.65 -2.84 3.80
N TRP A 33 -7.58 -3.48 4.26
CA TRP A 33 -7.62 -4.70 5.06
C TRP A 33 -7.68 -4.36 6.54
N ASN A 34 -8.71 -4.88 7.19
CA ASN A 34 -8.94 -4.77 8.61
C ASN A 34 -9.55 -6.09 9.10
N THR A 35 -9.62 -6.27 10.42
CA THR A 35 -10.14 -7.46 11.09
C THR A 35 -9.34 -8.72 10.72
N LYS A 36 -9.88 -9.91 11.02
CA LYS A 36 -9.28 -11.17 10.60
C LYS A 36 -9.52 -11.37 9.11
N LEU A 37 -8.46 -11.69 8.37
CA LEU A 37 -8.55 -11.92 6.94
C LEU A 37 -9.02 -13.34 6.66
N GLU A 38 -9.81 -13.49 5.60
CA GLU A 38 -10.34 -14.77 5.15
C GLU A 38 -10.10 -14.92 3.65
N ARG A 39 -9.32 -15.93 3.25
CA ARG A 39 -8.92 -16.14 1.85
C ARG A 39 -10.11 -16.16 0.89
N SER A 40 -11.19 -16.87 1.23
CA SER A 40 -12.38 -17.00 0.39
C SER A 40 -13.05 -15.63 0.15
N ARG A 41 -13.14 -14.81 1.20
CA ARG A 41 -13.67 -13.44 1.11
C ARG A 41 -12.79 -12.55 0.25
N LEU A 42 -11.47 -12.61 0.44
CA LEU A 42 -10.52 -11.82 -0.33
C LEU A 42 -10.59 -12.15 -1.84
N LEU A 43 -10.63 -13.44 -2.18
CA LEU A 43 -10.75 -13.88 -3.58
C LEU A 43 -12.08 -13.44 -4.21
N ARG A 44 -13.20 -13.57 -3.47
CA ARG A 44 -14.50 -13.06 -3.92
C ARG A 44 -14.47 -11.55 -4.16
N GLN A 45 -13.78 -10.79 -3.33
CA GLN A 45 -13.66 -9.33 -3.51
C GLN A 45 -12.84 -8.98 -4.78
N ILE A 46 -11.85 -9.79 -5.15
CA ILE A 46 -11.16 -9.64 -6.44
C ILE A 46 -12.12 -9.87 -7.61
N ASP A 47 -12.98 -10.89 -7.53
CA ASP A 47 -14.00 -11.13 -8.57
C ASP A 47 -14.92 -9.92 -8.73
N GLN A 48 -15.36 -9.33 -7.61
CA GLN A 48 -16.20 -8.13 -7.60
C GLN A 48 -15.46 -6.92 -8.21
N LEU A 49 -14.18 -6.73 -7.89
CA LEU A 49 -13.37 -5.65 -8.48
C LEU A 49 -13.24 -5.81 -10.00
N ALA A 50 -13.04 -7.05 -10.48
CA ALA A 50 -13.00 -7.34 -11.91
C ALA A 50 -14.35 -7.05 -12.59
N GLU A 51 -15.46 -7.48 -11.98
CA GLU A 51 -16.82 -7.27 -12.48
C GLU A 51 -17.17 -5.77 -12.57
N MET A 52 -16.69 -4.96 -11.62
CA MET A 52 -16.85 -3.51 -11.63
C MET A 52 -15.96 -2.81 -12.68
N GLY A 53 -15.10 -3.54 -13.40
CA GLY A 53 -14.21 -2.98 -14.41
C GLY A 53 -12.95 -2.31 -13.85
N MET A 54 -12.53 -2.64 -12.62
CA MET A 54 -11.28 -2.10 -12.04
C MET A 54 -10.06 -2.68 -12.78
N GLY A 55 -8.98 -1.89 -12.85
CA GLY A 55 -7.70 -2.34 -13.41
C GLY A 55 -6.88 -3.20 -12.46
N GLY A 56 -7.25 -3.21 -11.18
CA GLY A 56 -6.44 -3.79 -10.14
C GLY A 56 -6.81 -3.28 -8.76
N PHE A 57 -5.88 -3.38 -7.81
CA PHE A 57 -6.08 -2.95 -6.43
C PHE A 57 -4.76 -2.72 -5.71
N HIS A 58 -4.83 -1.89 -4.67
CA HIS A 58 -3.75 -1.66 -3.72
C HIS A 58 -4.11 -2.31 -2.37
N ILE A 59 -3.41 -3.38 -2.01
CA ILE A 59 -3.54 -4.04 -0.71
C ILE A 59 -3.02 -3.08 0.36
N TYR A 60 -3.89 -2.69 1.29
CA TYR A 60 -3.56 -1.66 2.28
C TYR A 60 -4.02 -2.03 3.69
N SER A 61 -3.09 -2.27 4.62
CA SER A 61 -3.40 -2.54 6.03
C SER A 61 -3.98 -1.29 6.71
N ARG A 62 -5.03 -1.47 7.53
CA ARG A 62 -5.68 -0.41 8.31
C ARG A 62 -5.81 -0.76 9.78
N VAL A 63 -6.22 0.25 10.55
CA VAL A 63 -6.56 0.12 11.97
C VAL A 63 -7.55 -1.03 12.17
N GLY A 64 -7.25 -1.89 13.15
CA GLY A 64 -8.07 -3.05 13.48
C GLY A 64 -7.75 -4.31 12.68
N LEU A 65 -6.64 -4.36 11.91
CA LEU A 65 -6.15 -5.61 11.35
C LEU A 65 -5.77 -6.60 12.47
N ASP A 66 -6.37 -7.78 12.43
CA ASP A 66 -6.14 -8.87 13.40
C ASP A 66 -5.15 -9.92 12.85
N THR A 67 -4.97 -9.96 11.52
CA THR A 67 -3.94 -10.80 10.92
C THR A 67 -2.57 -10.15 11.11
N PRO A 68 -1.57 -10.86 11.67
CA PRO A 68 -0.25 -10.29 11.90
C PRO A 68 0.37 -9.74 10.60
N TYR A 69 0.63 -8.44 10.57
CA TYR A 69 1.16 -7.73 9.41
C TYR A 69 2.52 -8.29 8.96
N ILE A 70 2.69 -8.49 7.65
CA ILE A 70 3.90 -9.00 6.96
C ILE A 70 4.47 -10.36 7.40
N TYR A 71 3.86 -11.01 8.40
CA TYR A 71 4.17 -12.39 8.77
C TYR A 71 3.64 -13.40 7.74
N ALA A 72 4.00 -14.68 7.93
CA ALA A 72 3.71 -15.77 6.99
C ALA A 72 2.24 -15.80 6.52
N GLU A 73 1.27 -15.70 7.44
CA GLU A 73 -0.16 -15.74 7.09
C GLU A 73 -0.56 -14.59 6.15
N PHE A 74 -0.12 -13.36 6.44
CA PHE A 74 -0.38 -12.19 5.60
C PHE A 74 0.23 -12.35 4.20
N ILE A 75 1.49 -12.78 4.14
CA ILE A 75 2.20 -13.00 2.87
C ILE A 75 1.53 -14.09 2.03
N ASP A 76 0.99 -15.14 2.66
CA ASP A 76 0.29 -16.20 1.95
C ASP A 76 -1.03 -15.70 1.33
N TYR A 77 -1.76 -14.79 1.99
CA TYR A 77 -2.88 -14.09 1.36
C TYR A 77 -2.41 -13.25 0.18
N VAL A 78 -1.36 -12.43 0.34
CA VAL A 78 -0.83 -11.60 -0.76
C VAL A 78 -0.48 -12.47 -1.98
N LYS A 79 0.24 -13.58 -1.79
CA LYS A 79 0.58 -14.51 -2.88
C LYS A 79 -0.64 -15.08 -3.58
N ALA A 80 -1.66 -15.49 -2.82
CA ALA A 80 -2.90 -16.01 -3.37
C ALA A 80 -3.61 -14.97 -4.26
N LEU A 81 -3.62 -13.71 -3.81
CA LEU A 81 -4.28 -12.62 -4.50
C LEU A 81 -3.51 -12.16 -5.74
N VAL A 82 -2.19 -12.14 -5.70
CA VAL A 82 -1.34 -11.89 -6.88
C VAL A 82 -1.60 -12.95 -7.96
N GLY A 83 -1.71 -14.22 -7.56
CA GLY A 83 -2.08 -15.30 -8.49
C GLY A 83 -3.46 -15.10 -9.12
N ALA A 84 -4.46 -14.72 -8.30
CA ALA A 84 -5.82 -14.47 -8.77
C ALA A 84 -5.91 -13.24 -9.69
N ALA A 85 -5.22 -12.16 -9.35
CA ALA A 85 -5.13 -10.95 -10.18
C ALA A 85 -4.50 -11.26 -11.54
N LYS A 86 -3.37 -11.98 -11.55
CA LYS A 86 -2.70 -12.39 -12.79
C LYS A 86 -3.62 -13.21 -13.71
N ALA A 87 -4.38 -14.16 -13.15
CA ALA A 87 -5.32 -14.96 -13.92
C ALA A 87 -6.47 -14.14 -14.55
N LYS A 88 -6.74 -12.94 -14.02
CA LYS A 88 -7.82 -12.04 -14.45
C LYS A 88 -7.32 -10.83 -15.24
N GLY A 89 -6.02 -10.71 -15.47
CA GLY A 89 -5.43 -9.53 -16.11
C GLY A 89 -5.50 -8.27 -15.24
N LEU A 90 -5.60 -8.42 -13.92
CA LEU A 90 -5.60 -7.30 -12.96
C LEU A 90 -4.20 -7.01 -12.43
N LEU A 91 -3.96 -5.75 -12.07
CA LEU A 91 -2.78 -5.31 -11.35
C LEU A 91 -2.96 -5.50 -9.83
N ALA A 92 -1.92 -5.99 -9.16
CA ALA A 92 -1.91 -6.16 -7.71
C ALA A 92 -0.73 -5.39 -7.11
N CYS A 93 -1.02 -4.35 -6.34
CA CYS A 93 -0.03 -3.55 -5.66
C CYS A 93 -0.09 -3.82 -4.15
N LEU A 94 1.06 -3.91 -3.49
CA LEU A 94 1.15 -4.00 -2.03
C LEU A 94 1.64 -2.66 -1.49
N TYR A 95 0.86 -2.07 -0.58
CA TYR A 95 1.36 -0.99 0.27
C TYR A 95 2.17 -1.62 1.40
N ASP A 96 3.49 -1.52 1.32
CA ASP A 96 4.48 -2.14 2.20
C ASP A 96 4.64 -1.42 3.55
N GLU A 97 3.53 -0.89 4.06
CA GLU A 97 3.47 -0.29 5.39
C GLU A 97 2.16 -0.66 6.10
N ASP A 98 2.21 -0.78 7.43
CA ASP A 98 1.03 -0.96 8.26
C ASP A 98 0.50 0.40 8.69
N LYS A 99 -0.67 0.77 8.19
CA LYS A 99 -1.28 2.11 8.34
C LYS A 99 -0.47 3.18 7.59
N TRP A 100 0.21 4.09 8.28
CA TRP A 100 0.94 5.22 7.71
C TRP A 100 1.75 5.90 8.82
N PRO A 101 2.82 6.67 8.52
CA PRO A 101 3.51 6.85 7.24
C PRO A 101 4.46 5.68 6.92
N SER A 102 4.91 5.59 5.65
CA SER A 102 5.86 4.55 5.19
C SER A 102 7.25 4.69 5.81
N GLY A 103 7.88 3.55 6.08
CA GLY A 103 9.27 3.41 6.52
C GLY A 103 9.43 2.68 7.86
N ALA A 104 8.34 2.47 8.61
CA ALA A 104 8.38 1.86 9.94
C ALA A 104 7.86 0.41 9.96
N ALA A 105 7.11 -0.02 8.93
CA ALA A 105 6.40 -1.29 8.87
C ALA A 105 5.57 -1.58 10.15
N GLY A 106 4.74 -0.64 10.58
CA GLY A 106 3.97 -0.70 11.81
C GLY A 106 4.82 -0.57 13.09
N GLY A 107 6.06 -0.09 12.94
CA GLY A 107 7.04 0.00 14.02
C GLY A 107 8.00 -1.19 14.10
N LEU A 108 7.81 -2.25 13.29
CA LEU A 108 8.68 -3.43 13.28
C LEU A 108 10.13 -3.09 12.95
N VAL A 109 10.36 -2.21 11.95
CA VAL A 109 11.72 -1.79 11.57
C VAL A 109 12.45 -1.15 12.75
N VAL A 110 11.75 -0.27 13.46
CA VAL A 110 12.26 0.52 14.57
C VAL A 110 12.41 -0.29 15.86
N ALA A 111 11.60 -1.33 16.04
CA ALA A 111 11.70 -2.24 17.17
C ALA A 111 13.03 -3.00 17.15
N ASP A 112 13.45 -3.49 15.98
CA ASP A 112 14.69 -4.23 15.81
C ASP A 112 15.90 -3.32 15.55
N ASN A 113 15.68 -2.09 15.05
CA ASN A 113 16.73 -1.11 14.72
C ASN A 113 16.40 0.26 15.33
N PRO A 114 16.61 0.45 16.65
CA PRO A 114 16.29 1.72 17.33
C PRO A 114 16.99 2.95 16.75
N GLU A 115 18.11 2.78 16.05
CA GLU A 115 18.87 3.81 15.35
C GLU A 115 18.13 4.41 14.13
N TYR A 116 17.15 3.71 13.56
CA TYR A 116 16.33 4.20 12.44
C TYR A 116 15.14 5.06 12.89
N LYS A 117 14.99 5.29 14.19
CA LYS A 117 13.97 6.21 14.71
C LYS A 117 14.16 7.60 14.13
N ALA A 118 13.04 8.23 13.78
CA ALA A 118 13.05 9.63 13.38
C ALA A 118 13.67 10.49 14.50
N VAL A 119 14.71 11.25 14.16
CA VAL A 119 15.36 12.22 15.04
C VAL A 119 15.00 13.64 14.61
N HIS A 120 14.99 14.55 15.57
CA HIS A 120 14.81 15.97 15.31
C HIS A 120 15.91 16.76 16.01
N LEU A 121 16.28 17.90 15.44
CA LEU A 121 17.16 18.87 16.10
C LEU A 121 16.31 19.74 17.03
N LEU A 122 16.66 19.76 18.32
CA LEU A 122 16.03 20.64 19.30
C LEU A 122 17.03 21.72 19.73
N TYR A 123 16.71 22.98 19.43
CA TYR A 123 17.43 24.12 20.00
C TYR A 123 16.71 24.60 21.27
N THR A 124 17.42 24.57 22.40
CA THR A 124 16.87 24.98 23.70
C THR A 124 17.97 25.59 24.57
N LYS A 125 17.58 26.51 25.47
CA LYS A 125 18.46 27.05 26.51
C LYS A 125 18.50 26.15 27.76
N GLN A 126 17.63 25.13 27.83
CA GLN A 126 17.56 24.18 28.93
C GLN A 126 18.33 22.91 28.57
N GLN A 127 19.07 22.35 29.52
CA GLN A 127 19.83 21.12 29.29
C GLN A 127 18.87 19.94 29.05
N TYR A 128 19.19 19.08 28.07
CA TYR A 128 18.37 17.89 27.80
C TYR A 128 18.31 16.99 29.06
N GLY A 129 17.10 16.58 29.45
CA GLY A 129 16.86 15.77 30.66
C GLY A 129 16.82 16.54 31.99
N SER A 130 17.01 17.87 32.01
CA SER A 130 16.93 18.66 33.26
C SER A 130 15.52 19.11 33.65
N SER A 131 14.54 18.99 32.75
CA SER A 131 13.15 19.31 33.01
C SER A 131 12.44 18.12 33.65
N LYS A 132 11.73 18.36 34.78
CA LYS A 132 10.77 17.38 35.30
C LYS A 132 9.66 17.24 34.26
N LEU A 133 9.47 16.04 33.72
CA LEU A 133 8.28 15.74 32.92
C LEU A 133 7.04 16.05 33.78
N PRO A 134 6.02 16.74 33.25
CA PRO A 134 4.73 16.81 33.94
C PRO A 134 4.21 15.38 34.19
N PRO A 135 3.45 15.17 35.28
CA PRO A 135 2.90 13.86 35.63
C PRO A 135 2.02 13.28 34.52
#